data_AF-A0A5S3SZG1-F1
#
_entry.id   AF-A0A5S3SZG1-F1
#
_cell.length_a   1.000
_cell.length_b   1.000
_cell.length_c   1.000
_cell.angle_alpha   90.00
_cell.angle_beta   90.00
_cell.angle_gamma   90.00
#
_symmetry.space_group_name_H-M   'P 1'
#
loop_
_entity.id
_entity.type
_entity.pdbx_description
1 polymer ?
#
loop_
_entity_poly.entity_id
_entity_poly.type
_entity_poly.pdbx_seq_one_letter_code
_entity_poly.pdbx_strand_id
1 'polypeptide(L)'
;LVAKELPPKTEIIRTTELEGRQRALYETIRASMEARVKAEIEKKGLARSQIVILDALLKMRQACCDPALVKLDQAQDIQESAKLDLLMTLVKPIVEEGRKILIFSQFTSMLTRIEARLKD
;
A
#
# COMPACT_ATOMS: atom_id res chain seq x y z
N LEU A 1 25.72 3.50 -28.54
CA LEU A 1 24.64 3.23 -29.52
C LEU A 1 23.31 3.38 -28.78
N VAL A 2 22.48 4.35 -29.16
CA VAL A 2 21.11 4.48 -28.63
C VAL A 2 20.23 3.46 -29.37
N ALA A 3 19.52 2.60 -28.65
CA ALA A 3 18.58 1.66 -29.25
C ALA A 3 17.44 2.45 -29.92
N LYS A 4 17.36 2.39 -31.26
CA LYS A 4 16.49 3.26 -32.05
C LYS A 4 15.02 2.81 -32.07
N GLU A 5 14.71 1.60 -31.62
CA GLU A 5 13.39 0.99 -31.72
C GLU A 5 12.94 0.42 -30.37
N LEU A 6 12.73 1.31 -29.39
CA LEU A 6 12.09 0.92 -28.14
C LEU A 6 10.57 0.99 -28.34
N PRO A 7 9.80 -0.08 -28.05
CA PRO A 7 8.35 0.02 -28.06
C PRO A 7 7.89 1.09 -27.06
N PRO A 8 6.78 1.80 -27.34
CA PRO A 8 6.25 2.78 -26.41
C PRO A 8 5.87 2.12 -25.08
N LYS A 9 6.08 2.86 -23.98
CA LYS A 9 5.66 2.43 -22.66
C LYS A 9 4.13 2.40 -22.59
N THR A 10 3.57 1.25 -22.20
CA THR A 10 2.15 1.14 -21.85
C THR A 10 1.98 1.29 -20.34
N GLU A 11 1.07 2.16 -19.91
CA GLU A 11 0.72 2.36 -18.50
C GLU A 11 -0.72 1.95 -18.27
N ILE A 12 -0.94 1.03 -17.32
CA ILE A 12 -2.26 0.51 -16.99
C ILE A 12 -2.46 0.61 -15.49
N ILE A 13 -3.46 1.37 -15.07
CA ILE A 13 -3.83 1.50 -13.67
C ILE A 13 -4.79 0.36 -13.31
N ARG A 14 -4.46 -0.37 -12.24
CA ARG A 14 -5.30 -1.43 -11.67
C ARG A 14 -5.85 -0.96 -10.33
N THR A 15 -7.18 -0.93 -10.23
CA THR A 15 -7.90 -0.52 -9.02
C THR A 15 -8.44 -1.76 -8.30
N THR A 16 -8.47 -1.71 -6.97
CA THR A 16 -9.07 -2.74 -6.11
C THR A 16 -9.73 -2.06 -4.92
N GLU A 17 -10.77 -2.69 -4.41
CA GLU A 17 -11.51 -2.22 -3.24
C GLU A 17 -10.97 -2.85 -1.97
N LEU A 18 -10.97 -2.09 -0.88
CA LEU A 18 -10.73 -2.66 0.44
C LEU A 18 -12.02 -3.30 0.93
N GLU A 19 -11.93 -4.55 1.35
CA GLU A 19 -13.06 -5.33 1.86
C GLU A 19 -12.77 -5.85 3.27
N GLY A 20 -13.79 -6.43 3.92
CA GLY A 20 -13.63 -7.16 5.18
C GLY A 20 -12.94 -6.37 6.29
N ARG A 21 -12.01 -7.03 6.99
CA ARG A 21 -11.31 -6.46 8.15
C ARG A 21 -10.27 -5.43 7.71
N GLN A 22 -9.68 -5.58 6.53
CA GLN A 22 -8.79 -4.54 5.97
C GLN A 22 -9.54 -3.20 5.81
N ARG A 23 -10.77 -3.21 5.28
CA ARG A 23 -11.60 -2.00 5.18
C ARG A 23 -11.90 -1.41 6.56
N ALA A 24 -12.31 -2.25 7.51
CA ALA A 24 -12.62 -1.81 8.87
C ALA A 24 -11.40 -1.18 9.57
N LEU A 25 -10.22 -1.78 9.42
CA LEU A 25 -8.96 -1.22 9.92
C LEU A 25 -8.67 0.14 9.26
N TYR A 26 -8.80 0.22 7.94
CA TYR A 26 -8.55 1.45 7.19
C TYR A 26 -9.45 2.59 7.67
N GLU A 27 -10.75 2.37 7.81
CA GLU A 27 -11.69 3.39 8.27
C GLU A 27 -11.40 3.82 9.71
N THR A 28 -11.02 2.88 10.58
CA THR A 28 -10.61 3.18 11.96
C THR A 28 -9.38 4.09 11.99
N ILE A 29 -8.36 3.76 11.19
CA ILE A 29 -7.14 4.56 11.06
C ILE A 29 -7.50 5.94 10.48
N ARG A 30 -8.30 5.99 9.41
CA ARG A 30 -8.70 7.23 8.74
C ARG A 30 -9.40 8.17 9.71
N ALA A 31 -10.41 7.69 10.44
CA ALA A 31 -11.15 8.50 11.41
C ALA A 31 -10.26 9.02 12.55
N SER A 32 -9.40 8.14 13.10
CA SER A 32 -8.45 8.52 14.16
C SER A 32 -7.44 9.57 13.69
N MET A 33 -6.87 9.38 12.50
CA MET A 33 -5.88 10.29 11.93
C MET A 33 -6.49 11.63 11.51
N GLU A 34 -7.71 11.62 10.97
CA GLU A 34 -8.45 12.84 10.63
C GLU A 34 -8.70 13.69 11.88
N ALA A 35 -9.18 13.09 12.98
CA ALA A 35 -9.42 13.79 14.24
C ALA A 35 -8.11 14.37 14.80
N ARG A 36 -7.03 13.58 14.78
CA ARG A 36 -5.70 14.03 15.25
C ARG A 36 -5.15 15.19 14.43
N VAL A 37 -5.29 15.13 13.11
CA VAL A 37 -4.84 16.21 12.20
C VAL A 37 -5.62 17.48 12.45
N LYS A 38 -6.96 17.40 12.58
CA LYS A 38 -7.80 18.57 12.88
C LYS A 38 -7.40 19.24 14.20
N ALA A 39 -7.26 18.46 15.26
CA ALA A 39 -6.86 18.96 16.58
C ALA A 39 -5.48 19.65 16.57
N GLU A 40 -4.51 19.09 15.84
CA GLU A 40 -3.18 19.69 15.74
C GLU A 40 -3.20 21.01 14.95
N ILE A 41 -3.98 21.07 13.87
CA ILE A 41 -4.15 22.29 13.06
C ILE A 41 -4.82 23.39 13.88
N GLU A 42 -5.88 23.06 14.63
CA GLU A 42 -6.55 24.02 15.52
C GLU A 42 -5.59 24.56 16.59
N LYS A 43 -4.70 23.71 17.13
CA LYS A 43 -3.77 24.09 18.18
C LYS A 43 -2.56 24.89 17.71
N LYS A 44 -1.98 24.55 16.56
CA LYS A 44 -0.65 25.06 16.12
C LYS A 44 -0.65 25.75 14.77
N GLY A 45 -1.78 25.73 14.06
CA GLY A 45 -1.89 26.17 12.68
C GLY A 45 -1.32 25.15 11.69
N LEU A 46 -1.72 25.27 10.43
CA LEU A 46 -1.37 24.33 9.36
C LEU A 46 0.15 24.21 9.15
N ALA A 47 0.86 25.34 9.12
CA ALA A 47 2.29 25.39 8.85
C ALA A 47 3.13 24.58 9.85
N ARG A 48 2.68 24.48 11.10
CA ARG A 48 3.37 23.73 12.17
C ARG A 48 2.87 22.29 12.34
N SER A 49 1.87 21.88 11.55
CA SER A 49 1.21 20.57 11.67
C SER A 49 1.66 19.55 10.61
N GLN A 50 2.62 19.90 9.75
CA GLN A 50 3.04 19.10 8.61
C GLN A 50 3.47 17.67 8.98
N ILE A 51 4.25 17.50 10.05
CA ILE A 51 4.72 16.18 10.49
C ILE A 51 3.55 15.26 10.86
N VAL A 52 2.53 15.81 11.53
CA VAL A 52 1.34 15.04 11.93
C VAL A 52 0.51 14.64 10.71
N ILE A 53 0.38 15.52 9.72
CA ILE A 53 -0.29 15.22 8.45
C ILE A 53 0.47 14.13 7.68
N LEU A 54 1.79 14.23 7.58
CA LEU A 54 2.61 13.23 6.90
C LEU A 54 2.54 11.85 7.58
N ASP A 55 2.55 11.81 8.91
CA ASP A 55 2.36 10.57 9.68
C ASP A 55 0.96 9.95 9.45
N ALA A 56 -0.09 10.78 9.43
CA ALA A 56 -1.44 10.35 9.10
C ALA A 56 -1.53 9.72 7.69
N LEU A 57 -1.02 10.43 6.68
CA LEU A 57 -0.99 9.95 5.30
C LEU A 57 -0.14 8.69 5.16
N LEU A 58 0.99 8.61 5.86
CA LEU A 58 1.85 7.43 5.86
C LEU A 58 1.09 6.20 6.34
N LYS A 59 0.41 6.29 7.49
CA LYS A 59 -0.37 5.18 8.06
C LYS A 59 -1.53 4.75 7.16
N MET A 60 -2.23 5.71 6.57
CA MET A 60 -3.28 5.43 5.59
C MET A 60 -2.73 4.67 4.37
N ARG A 61 -1.60 5.12 3.81
CA ARG A 61 -0.95 4.41 2.68
C ARG A 61 -0.51 3.01 3.06
N GLN A 62 0.02 2.81 4.26
CA GLN A 62 0.40 1.49 4.76
C GLN A 62 -0.81 0.56 4.81
N ALA A 63 -1.92 0.98 5.44
CA ALA A 63 -3.15 0.20 5.54
C ALA A 63 -3.74 -0.17 4.17
N CYS A 64 -3.66 0.74 3.18
CA CYS A 64 -4.06 0.44 1.80
C CYS A 64 -3.15 -0.58 1.12
N CYS A 65 -1.82 -0.51 1.36
CA CYS A 65 -0.89 -1.46 0.76
C CYS A 65 -1.08 -2.85 1.33
N ASP A 66 -1.10 -2.96 2.65
CA ASP A 66 -1.27 -4.21 3.38
C ASP A 66 -1.42 -3.91 4.90
N PRO A 67 -2.40 -4.50 5.62
CA PRO A 67 -2.62 -4.25 7.04
C PRO A 67 -1.38 -4.42 7.92
N ALA A 68 -0.55 -5.44 7.66
CA ALA A 68 0.61 -5.76 8.50
C ALA A 68 1.72 -4.71 8.46
N LEU A 69 1.66 -3.77 7.49
CA LEU A 69 2.59 -2.64 7.42
C LEU A 69 2.29 -1.58 8.49
N VAL A 70 1.07 -1.60 9.04
CA VAL A 70 0.68 -0.71 10.12
C VAL A 70 1.15 -1.34 11.43
N LYS A 71 1.95 -0.60 12.21
CA LYS A 71 2.43 -1.01 13.53
C LYS A 71 1.33 -0.89 14.60
N LEU A 72 0.27 -1.66 14.44
CA LEU A 72 -0.83 -1.80 15.38
C LEU A 72 -1.09 -3.28 15.62
N ASP A 73 -1.28 -3.69 16.87
CA ASP A 73 -1.48 -5.09 17.23
C ASP A 73 -2.69 -5.69 16.50
N GLN A 74 -3.79 -4.94 16.43
CA GLN A 74 -5.02 -5.32 15.72
C GLN A 74 -4.81 -5.56 14.20
N ALA A 75 -3.75 -5.01 13.61
CA ALA A 75 -3.44 -5.17 12.20
C ALA A 75 -2.63 -6.44 11.91
N GLN A 76 -1.92 -6.99 12.90
CA GLN A 76 -1.09 -8.20 12.73
C GLN A 76 -1.94 -9.44 12.47
N ASP A 77 -3.16 -9.48 13.00
CA ASP A 77 -4.09 -10.61 12.85
C ASP A 77 -4.92 -10.55 11.56
N ILE A 78 -4.71 -9.55 10.70
CA ILE A 78 -5.44 -9.39 9.44
C ILE A 78 -4.58 -9.94 8.30
N GLN A 79 -5.01 -11.06 7.74
CA GLN A 79 -4.34 -11.70 6.59
C GLN A 79 -4.83 -11.16 5.25
N GLU A 80 -6.02 -10.52 5.23
CA GLU A 80 -6.61 -9.93 4.04
C GLU A 80 -5.76 -8.78 3.50
N SER A 81 -5.48 -8.77 2.19
CA SER A 81 -4.69 -7.72 1.57
C SER A 81 -5.07 -7.57 0.10
N ALA A 82 -6.07 -6.72 -0.17
CA ALA A 82 -6.67 -6.55 -1.49
C ALA A 82 -5.64 -6.28 -2.61
N LYS A 83 -4.64 -5.43 -2.31
CA LYS A 83 -3.60 -5.10 -3.29
C LYS A 83 -2.61 -6.24 -3.51
N LEU A 84 -2.27 -7.00 -2.46
CA LEU A 84 -1.42 -8.18 -2.57
C LEU A 84 -2.14 -9.29 -3.35
N ASP A 85 -3.42 -9.52 -3.05
CA ASP A 85 -4.23 -10.51 -3.75
C ASP A 85 -4.37 -10.17 -5.23
N LEU A 86 -4.68 -8.91 -5.57
CA LEU A 86 -4.67 -8.45 -6.96
C LEU A 86 -3.30 -8.62 -7.62
N LEU A 87 -2.21 -8.30 -6.91
CA LEU A 87 -0.88 -8.49 -7.46
C LEU A 87 -0.62 -9.96 -7.81
N MET A 88 -1.07 -10.90 -6.98
CA MET A 88 -0.91 -12.33 -7.24
C MET A 88 -1.70 -12.78 -8.47
N THR A 89 -2.92 -12.26 -8.70
CA THR A 89 -3.67 -12.60 -9.92
C THR A 89 -2.99 -12.10 -11.20
N LEU A 90 -2.22 -11.02 -11.11
CA LEU A 90 -1.48 -10.46 -12.24
C LEU A 90 -0.12 -11.13 -12.45
N VAL A 91 0.60 -11.43 -11.37
CA VAL A 91 1.99 -11.90 -11.42
C VAL A 91 2.08 -13.40 -11.69
N LYS A 92 1.21 -14.23 -11.09
CA LYS A 92 1.30 -15.69 -11.20
C LYS A 92 1.31 -16.18 -12.66
N PRO A 93 0.35 -15.76 -13.52
CA PRO A 93 0.33 -16.22 -14.91
C PRO A 93 1.59 -15.80 -15.69
N ILE A 94 2.08 -14.57 -15.47
CA ILE A 94 3.26 -14.04 -16.16
C ILE A 94 4.52 -14.83 -15.78
N VAL A 95 4.63 -15.25 -14.51
CA VAL A 95 5.74 -16.07 -14.03
C VAL A 95 5.65 -17.50 -14.57
N GLU A 96 4.45 -18.08 -14.61
CA GLU A 96 4.18 -19.41 -15.21
C GLU A 96 4.53 -19.44 -16.71
N GLU A 97 4.33 -18.33 -17.43
CA GLU A 97 4.78 -18.14 -18.81
C GLU A 97 6.31 -17.99 -18.96
N GLY A 98 7.08 -18.01 -17.85
CA GLY A 98 8.53 -17.87 -17.85
C GLY A 98 9.03 -16.44 -18.09
N ARG A 99 8.17 -15.43 -17.92
CA ARG A 99 8.53 -14.02 -18.15
C ARG A 99 9.07 -13.38 -16.87
N LYS A 100 9.91 -12.36 -17.05
CA LYS A 100 10.51 -11.60 -15.94
C LYS A 100 9.70 -10.34 -15.63
N ILE A 101 9.56 -10.03 -14.34
CA ILE A 101 8.80 -8.87 -13.83
C ILE A 101 9.67 -8.10 -12.84
N LEU A 102 9.58 -6.77 -12.87
CA LEU A 102 10.13 -5.88 -11.85
C LEU A 102 8.99 -5.32 -11.00
N ILE A 103 9.07 -5.54 -9.69
CA ILE A 103 8.08 -5.06 -8.71
C ILE A 103 8.74 -4.01 -7.83
N PHE A 104 8.13 -2.83 -7.75
CA PHE A 104 8.59 -1.72 -6.92
C PHE A 104 7.60 -1.43 -5.79
N SER A 105 8.13 -1.08 -4.62
CA SER A 105 7.33 -0.62 -3.48
C SER A 105 8.15 0.39 -2.67
N GLN A 106 7.47 1.43 -2.18
CA GLN A 106 8.07 2.37 -1.22
C GLN A 106 8.18 1.80 0.20
N PHE A 107 7.56 0.64 0.46
CA PHE A 107 7.63 -0.06 1.73
C PHE A 107 8.40 -1.37 1.53
N THR A 108 9.60 -1.47 2.10
CA THR A 108 10.42 -2.69 2.02
C THR A 108 9.73 -3.88 2.66
N SER A 109 8.98 -3.69 3.75
CA SER A 109 8.15 -4.73 4.37
C SER A 109 7.07 -5.26 3.44
N MET A 110 6.56 -4.47 2.49
CA MET A 110 5.65 -4.97 1.46
C MET A 110 6.36 -5.96 0.54
N LEU A 111 7.62 -5.70 0.19
CA LEU A 111 8.39 -6.63 -0.65
C LEU A 111 8.59 -7.95 0.07
N THR A 112 8.85 -7.93 1.38
CA THR A 112 8.90 -9.15 2.21
C THR A 112 7.56 -9.91 2.21
N ARG A 113 6.43 -9.21 2.31
CA ARG A 113 5.09 -9.82 2.22
C ARG A 113 4.83 -10.46 0.85
N ILE A 114 5.20 -9.77 -0.23
CA ILE A 114 5.09 -10.26 -1.61
C ILE A 114 5.96 -11.49 -1.81
N GLU A 115 7.20 -11.48 -1.32
CA GLU A 115 8.10 -12.62 -1.38
C GLU A 115 7.52 -13.85 -0.70
N ALA A 116 6.97 -13.70 0.51
CA ALA A 116 6.33 -14.81 1.23
C ALA A 116 5.18 -15.40 0.39
N ARG A 117 4.29 -14.54 -0.12
CA ARG A 117 3.13 -14.96 -0.92
C ARG A 117 3.47 -15.65 -2.25
N LEU A 118 4.65 -15.38 -2.81
CA LEU A 118 5.15 -16.02 -4.03
C LEU A 118 5.83 -17.37 -3.76
N LYS A 119 6.25 -17.62 -2.52
CA LYS A 119 6.81 -18.92 -2.11
C LYS A 119 5.73 -19.92 -1.69
N ASP A 120 4.54 -19.43 -1.37
CA ASP A 120 3.32 -20.22 -1.11
C ASP A 120 2.68 -20.75 -2.40
#